data_AF-A0A0G4IJD3-F1
#
_entry.id   AF-A0A0G4IJD3-F1
#
_cell.length_a   1.000
_cell.length_b   1.000
_cell.length_c   1.000
_cell.angle_alpha   90.00
_cell.angle_beta   90.00
_cell.angle_gamma   90.00
#
_symmetry.space_group_name_H-M   'P 1'
#
loop_
_entity.id
_entity.type
_entity.pdbx_description
1 polymer ?
#
loop_
_entity_poly.entity_id
_entity_poly.type
_entity_poly.pdbx_seq_one_letter_code
_entity_poly.pdbx_strand_id
1 'polypeptide(L)'
;MKAPGVSGTPGWKALEDHAVSEIQGTHLKDLLQSEARNDHLAVEFEDILLDYSRQRVTPKTMLLLHELATQQDLAGKIQAMAEGKHINKTEDRAVLHIALRAAPCDFYANDGKNVVPEVIAVRNQIKEFSHKVRSSAALGHTGKAITDVISVGIGGSYLGAEFVYEALRHERVAKQAAKGRRLRFLANVDPVAVARATEGLNPATTMVIIISKTFTTVETMLNARTLRKWIVDALGEAAIAKHIVAVSTNIKACREFGIQQDNVFAFWDWVGGRYSVTSAVGLLPLSLHYGFDIVQSFLDGARSVDQHFLKAPAQRNIPIILGLLGIWNSSFLKYPVRALLPYSEALCRFVAHIQQVDMESNGKRVTVDGTVLSFATGEVDFGEPGTNGQHSFYQLLHQGQVIPADFIGFVRSQHPVDLPGDAVPNHDELMAAFFSQPDALAIGKQDEQLQQENVPVALMPHKYFPGNRPSSSLLLPELTAYTTGQLLAIYEHRTAVQGFIWDVNSFDQWGVELGKQLGSKVRDQLKDSRRSKSANIHPSFNSSTKNMLLRYLANS
;
A
#
# COMPACT_ATOMS: atom_id res chain seq x y z
N MET A 1 -16.67 31.03 17.30
CA MET A 1 -15.32 30.46 17.45
C MET A 1 -15.35 29.08 16.80
N LYS A 2 -14.40 28.75 15.89
CA LYS A 2 -14.31 27.38 15.38
C LYS A 2 -14.03 26.45 16.57
N ALA A 3 -14.67 25.28 16.60
CA ALA A 3 -14.38 24.28 17.63
C ALA A 3 -12.86 24.00 17.64
N PRO A 4 -12.24 23.80 18.82
CA PRO A 4 -10.85 23.41 18.88
C PRO A 4 -10.67 22.12 18.06
N GLY A 5 -9.61 22.06 17.24
CA GLY A 5 -9.24 20.83 16.52
C GLY A 5 -8.91 19.70 17.50
N VAL A 6 -8.69 18.48 17.00
CA VAL A 6 -8.50 17.28 17.84
C VAL A 6 -7.47 17.47 18.97
N SER A 7 -6.39 18.23 18.73
CA SER A 7 -5.35 18.53 19.73
C SER A 7 -5.80 19.37 20.93
N GLY A 8 -6.98 20.00 20.86
CA GLY A 8 -7.59 20.74 21.97
C GLY A 8 -8.65 19.94 22.73
N THR A 9 -8.91 18.68 22.35
CA THR A 9 -9.90 17.84 23.04
C THR A 9 -9.38 17.31 24.38
N PRO A 10 -10.25 17.03 25.36
CA PRO A 10 -9.84 16.45 26.64
C PRO A 10 -9.10 15.11 26.49
N GLY A 11 -9.54 14.23 25.58
CA GLY A 11 -8.89 12.93 25.35
C GLY A 11 -7.47 13.08 24.78
N TRP A 12 -7.26 14.04 23.89
CA TRP A 12 -5.91 14.34 23.40
C TRP A 12 -5.01 14.86 24.52
N LYS A 13 -5.49 15.81 25.33
CA LYS A 13 -4.73 16.35 26.47
C LYS A 13 -4.39 15.26 27.50
N ALA A 14 -5.34 14.37 27.79
CA ALA A 14 -5.12 13.24 28.68
C ALA A 14 -4.01 12.30 28.16
N LEU A 15 -3.92 12.07 26.85
CA LEU A 15 -2.84 11.28 26.25
C LEU A 15 -1.48 12.01 26.26
N GLU A 16 -1.46 13.32 26.05
CA GLU A 16 -0.24 14.14 26.20
C GLU A 16 0.29 14.06 27.64
N ASP A 17 -0.59 14.25 28.62
CA ASP A 17 -0.25 14.18 30.04
C ASP A 17 0.19 12.76 30.44
N HIS A 18 -0.51 11.72 29.95
CA HIS A 18 -0.16 10.32 30.20
C HIS A 18 1.21 9.94 29.62
N ALA A 19 1.54 10.45 28.43
CA ALA A 19 2.84 10.22 27.81
C ALA A 19 3.99 10.76 28.65
N VAL A 20 3.83 11.96 29.23
CA VAL A 20 4.87 12.65 30.02
C VAL A 20 4.92 12.12 31.46
N SER A 21 3.78 12.01 32.12
CA SER A 21 3.72 11.71 33.56
C SER A 21 3.96 10.24 33.90
N GLU A 22 3.52 9.31 33.04
CA GLU A 22 3.61 7.88 33.31
C GLU A 22 4.54 7.18 32.32
N ILE A 23 4.29 7.31 31.01
CA ILE A 23 4.99 6.47 30.02
C ILE A 23 6.46 6.84 29.86
N GLN A 24 6.83 8.12 29.99
CA GLN A 24 8.23 8.57 29.86
C GLN A 24 9.18 7.83 30.81
N GLY A 25 8.73 7.51 32.03
CA GLY A 25 9.50 6.78 33.03
C GLY A 25 9.50 5.26 32.89
N THR A 26 8.78 4.71 31.91
CA THR A 26 8.69 3.25 31.68
C THR A 26 9.69 2.73 30.65
N HIS A 27 10.10 1.48 30.83
CA HIS A 27 10.90 0.73 29.87
C HIS A 27 10.19 -0.58 29.48
N LEU A 28 10.23 -0.94 28.18
CA LEU A 28 9.58 -2.16 27.67
C LEU A 28 10.06 -3.45 28.36
N LYS A 29 11.36 -3.57 28.66
CA LYS A 29 11.93 -4.66 29.48
C LYS A 29 11.12 -4.96 30.76
N ASP A 30 10.68 -3.91 31.46
CA ASP A 30 9.94 -4.04 32.72
C ASP A 30 8.46 -4.30 32.44
N LEU A 31 7.88 -3.60 31.47
CA LEU A 31 6.48 -3.80 31.06
C LEU A 31 6.23 -5.23 30.57
N LEU A 32 7.21 -5.86 29.93
CA LEU A 32 7.14 -7.23 29.42
C LEU A 32 7.21 -8.29 30.53
N GLN A 33 7.61 -7.95 31.76
CA GLN A 33 7.58 -8.90 32.88
C GLN A 33 6.16 -9.24 33.35
N SER A 34 5.17 -8.42 32.97
CA SER A 34 3.77 -8.62 33.35
C SER A 34 3.05 -9.50 32.31
N GLU A 35 3.04 -10.82 32.53
CA GLU A 35 2.33 -11.79 31.66
C GLU A 35 0.87 -11.38 31.42
N ALA A 36 0.15 -11.01 32.48
CA ALA A 36 -1.23 -10.53 32.37
C ALA A 36 -1.37 -9.32 31.43
N ARG A 37 -0.38 -8.41 31.39
CA ARG A 37 -0.40 -7.27 30.44
C ARG A 37 -0.19 -7.78 29.03
N ASN A 38 0.78 -8.65 28.83
CA ASN A 38 1.14 -9.18 27.52
C ASN A 38 -0.05 -9.95 26.90
N ASP A 39 -0.75 -10.76 27.69
CA ASP A 39 -1.95 -11.49 27.25
C ASP A 39 -3.08 -10.56 26.79
N HIS A 40 -3.25 -9.41 27.47
CA HIS A 40 -4.24 -8.40 27.08
C HIS A 40 -3.81 -7.61 25.83
N LEU A 41 -2.51 -7.58 25.52
CA LEU A 41 -1.93 -6.92 24.35
C LEU A 41 -1.67 -7.90 23.20
N ALA A 42 -2.50 -8.94 23.13
CA ALA A 42 -2.59 -9.88 22.02
C ALA A 42 -4.06 -9.97 21.58
N VAL A 43 -4.31 -9.89 20.27
CA VAL A 43 -5.63 -10.09 19.69
C VAL A 43 -5.56 -11.01 18.49
N GLU A 44 -6.59 -11.84 18.36
CA GLU A 44 -6.74 -12.79 17.27
C GLU A 44 -8.00 -12.47 16.47
N PHE A 45 -7.90 -12.62 15.15
CA PHE A 45 -9.02 -12.62 14.22
C PHE A 45 -8.76 -13.68 13.16
N GLU A 46 -9.66 -14.67 13.06
CA GLU A 46 -9.37 -15.92 12.34
C GLU A 46 -8.01 -16.47 12.82
N ASP A 47 -7.13 -16.88 11.91
CA ASP A 47 -5.79 -17.39 12.23
C ASP A 47 -4.71 -16.29 12.26
N ILE A 48 -5.10 -15.01 12.32
CA ILE A 48 -4.16 -13.88 12.41
C ILE A 48 -3.99 -13.50 13.88
N LEU A 49 -2.74 -13.56 14.36
CA LEU A 49 -2.35 -13.07 15.67
C LEU A 49 -1.66 -11.71 15.54
N LEU A 50 -2.17 -10.71 16.25
CA LEU A 50 -1.48 -9.44 16.48
C LEU A 50 -0.99 -9.40 17.94
N ASP A 51 0.33 -9.42 18.12
CA ASP A 51 1.00 -9.07 19.38
C ASP A 51 1.47 -7.62 19.31
N TYR A 52 1.00 -6.80 20.25
CA TYR A 52 1.44 -5.41 20.42
C TYR A 52 1.91 -5.12 21.86
N SER A 53 2.33 -6.17 22.57
CA SER A 53 2.90 -6.09 23.93
C SER A 53 4.20 -5.29 23.98
N ARG A 54 4.94 -5.24 22.87
CA ARG A 54 6.18 -4.47 22.68
C ARG A 54 5.93 -3.02 22.26
N GLN A 55 4.70 -2.52 22.37
CA GLN A 55 4.40 -1.10 22.30
C GLN A 55 4.57 -0.44 23.67
N ARG A 56 4.98 0.83 23.70
CA ARG A 56 5.12 1.62 24.94
C ARG A 56 3.75 2.06 25.47
N VAL A 57 2.93 1.08 25.84
CA VAL A 57 1.54 1.24 26.26
C VAL A 57 1.26 0.43 27.52
N THR A 58 0.38 0.95 28.37
CA THR A 58 -0.23 0.25 29.51
C THR A 58 -1.72 0.06 29.23
N PRO A 59 -2.45 -0.74 30.05
CA PRO A 59 -3.91 -0.81 29.95
C PRO A 59 -4.58 0.57 30.00
N LYS A 60 -4.05 1.49 30.82
CA LYS A 60 -4.49 2.90 30.85
C LYS A 60 -4.24 3.63 29.53
N THR A 61 -3.08 3.42 28.89
CA THR A 61 -2.82 4.02 27.56
C THR A 61 -3.87 3.57 26.54
N MET A 62 -4.16 2.26 26.48
CA MET A 62 -5.14 1.73 25.53
C MET A 62 -6.55 2.24 25.82
N LEU A 63 -6.94 2.34 27.09
CA LEU A 63 -8.20 2.96 27.50
C LEU A 63 -8.31 4.39 26.97
N LEU A 64 -7.31 5.24 27.22
CA LEU A 64 -7.28 6.64 26.77
C LEU A 64 -7.31 6.76 25.24
N LEU A 65 -6.62 5.86 24.51
CA LEU A 65 -6.67 5.82 23.05
C LEU A 65 -8.08 5.49 22.53
N HIS A 66 -8.77 4.53 23.15
CA HIS A 66 -10.16 4.23 22.80
C HIS A 66 -11.13 5.34 23.19
N GLU A 67 -10.89 6.05 24.30
CA GLU A 67 -11.65 7.25 24.68
C GLU A 67 -11.48 8.36 23.65
N LEU A 68 -10.25 8.62 23.18
CA LEU A 68 -10.01 9.55 22.07
C LEU A 68 -10.75 9.11 20.81
N ALA A 69 -10.73 7.81 20.49
CA ALA A 69 -11.45 7.27 19.34
C ALA A 69 -12.96 7.51 19.43
N THR A 70 -13.51 7.35 20.64
CA THR A 70 -14.92 7.63 20.93
C THR A 70 -15.24 9.12 20.81
N GLN A 71 -14.37 10.00 21.34
CA GLN A 71 -14.52 11.45 21.24
C GLN A 71 -14.46 11.96 19.80
N GLN A 72 -13.70 11.29 18.92
CA GLN A 72 -13.61 11.59 17.49
C GLN A 72 -14.69 10.91 16.65
N ASP A 73 -15.67 10.25 17.27
CA ASP A 73 -16.74 9.49 16.61
C ASP A 73 -16.20 8.50 15.56
N LEU A 74 -15.17 7.75 15.91
CA LEU A 74 -14.54 6.78 14.99
C LEU A 74 -15.58 5.79 14.45
N ALA A 75 -16.46 5.26 15.31
CA ALA A 75 -17.50 4.33 14.90
C ALA A 75 -18.47 4.95 13.89
N GLY A 76 -18.92 6.20 14.12
CA GLY A 76 -19.76 6.93 13.18
C GLY A 76 -19.07 7.21 11.85
N LYS A 77 -17.77 7.55 11.85
CA LYS A 77 -16.96 7.76 10.63
C LYS A 77 -16.78 6.47 9.83
N ILE A 78 -16.54 5.34 10.50
CA ILE A 78 -16.49 4.01 9.88
C ILE A 78 -17.84 3.64 9.25
N GLN A 79 -18.93 3.82 10.00
CA GLN A 79 -20.28 3.56 9.50
C GLN A 79 -20.64 4.48 8.33
N ALA A 80 -20.24 5.75 8.37
CA ALA A 80 -20.43 6.70 7.27
C ALA A 80 -19.71 6.26 5.99
N MET A 81 -18.51 5.69 6.10
CA MET A 81 -17.81 5.07 4.98
C MET A 81 -18.62 3.89 4.41
N ALA A 82 -19.11 2.99 5.27
CA ALA A 82 -19.87 1.83 4.85
C ALA A 82 -21.24 2.17 4.22
N GLU A 83 -21.86 3.24 4.68
CA GLU A 83 -23.11 3.77 4.12
C GLU A 83 -22.90 4.53 2.79
N GLY A 84 -21.64 4.73 2.39
CA GLY A 84 -21.28 5.49 1.19
C GLY A 84 -21.62 6.97 1.29
N LYS A 85 -21.60 7.53 2.50
CA LYS A 85 -21.67 8.99 2.69
C LYS A 85 -20.46 9.64 2.03
N HIS A 86 -20.62 10.89 1.62
CA HIS A 86 -19.57 11.68 0.99
C HIS A 86 -18.53 12.17 2.01
N ILE A 87 -17.76 11.22 2.57
CA ILE A 87 -16.75 11.50 3.59
C ILE A 87 -15.48 12.13 3.00
N ASN A 88 -15.24 11.96 1.69
CA ASN A 88 -14.26 12.76 0.97
C ASN A 88 -14.87 14.13 0.64
N LYS A 89 -14.97 15.00 1.65
CA LYS A 89 -15.69 16.28 1.53
C LYS A 89 -15.08 17.22 0.50
N THR A 90 -13.75 17.20 0.32
CA THR A 90 -13.07 18.17 -0.57
C THR A 90 -13.31 17.90 -2.05
N GLU A 91 -13.69 16.66 -2.39
CA GLU A 91 -14.06 16.27 -3.75
C GLU A 91 -15.55 15.91 -3.88
N ASP A 92 -16.31 16.00 -2.79
CA ASP A 92 -17.71 15.59 -2.66
C ASP A 92 -17.96 14.16 -3.19
N ARG A 93 -17.26 13.18 -2.60
CA ARG A 93 -17.34 11.77 -3.02
C ARG A 93 -17.51 10.81 -1.86
N ALA A 94 -18.23 9.73 -2.11
CA ALA A 94 -18.17 8.53 -1.29
C ALA A 94 -16.78 7.87 -1.35
N VAL A 95 -16.52 6.99 -0.38
CA VAL A 95 -15.30 6.19 -0.29
C VAL A 95 -15.72 4.74 -0.05
N LEU A 96 -15.73 3.94 -1.10
CA LEU A 96 -16.42 2.64 -1.11
C LEU A 96 -15.57 1.48 -1.64
N HIS A 97 -14.25 1.51 -1.42
CA HIS A 97 -13.37 0.40 -1.84
C HIS A 97 -13.79 -0.96 -1.25
N ILE A 98 -14.45 -0.99 -0.09
CA ILE A 98 -15.06 -2.20 0.50
C ILE A 98 -16.18 -2.80 -0.38
N ALA A 99 -16.89 -1.99 -1.17
CA ALA A 99 -17.93 -2.47 -2.07
C ALA A 99 -17.37 -3.30 -3.22
N LEU A 100 -16.10 -3.11 -3.59
CA LEU A 100 -15.42 -3.85 -4.67
C LEU A 100 -15.30 -5.35 -4.38
N ARG A 101 -15.23 -5.68 -3.09
CA ARG A 101 -15.08 -7.04 -2.57
C ARG A 101 -16.36 -7.59 -1.93
N ALA A 102 -17.49 -6.92 -2.15
CA ALA A 102 -18.81 -7.31 -1.65
C ALA A 102 -19.26 -8.70 -2.14
N ALA A 103 -20.01 -9.41 -1.30
CA ALA A 103 -20.81 -10.55 -1.69
C ALA A 103 -22.12 -10.09 -2.36
N PRO A 104 -22.79 -10.94 -3.17
CA PRO A 104 -24.06 -10.57 -3.82
C PRO A 104 -25.18 -10.14 -2.87
N CYS A 105 -25.15 -10.58 -1.61
CA CYS A 105 -26.13 -10.21 -0.59
C CYS A 105 -25.78 -8.93 0.19
N ASP A 106 -24.58 -8.38 0.01
CA ASP A 106 -24.19 -7.14 0.68
C ASP A 106 -24.88 -5.94 0.03
N PHE A 107 -24.99 -4.84 0.79
CA PHE A 107 -25.58 -3.59 0.33
C PHE A 107 -24.63 -2.44 0.61
N TYR A 108 -24.21 -1.74 -0.44
CA TYR A 108 -23.43 -0.52 -0.36
C TYR A 108 -24.07 0.48 -1.33
N ALA A 109 -24.36 1.69 -0.87
CA ALA A 109 -25.04 2.69 -1.68
C ALA A 109 -24.11 3.87 -1.98
N ASN A 110 -24.20 4.41 -3.19
CA ASN A 110 -23.66 5.73 -3.53
C ASN A 110 -24.84 6.57 -4.04
N ASP A 111 -25.09 7.72 -3.42
CA ASP A 111 -26.28 8.56 -3.71
C ASP A 111 -27.61 7.78 -3.68
N GLY A 112 -27.76 6.88 -2.70
CA GLY A 112 -28.96 6.05 -2.53
C GLY A 112 -29.10 4.89 -3.52
N LYS A 113 -28.17 4.73 -4.47
CA LYS A 113 -28.16 3.62 -5.43
C LYS A 113 -27.22 2.51 -4.99
N ASN A 114 -27.70 1.27 -4.90
CA ASN A 114 -26.88 0.11 -4.61
C ASN A 114 -25.83 -0.11 -5.72
N VAL A 115 -24.54 -0.07 -5.38
CA VAL A 115 -23.42 -0.23 -6.33
C VAL A 115 -22.99 -1.68 -6.51
N VAL A 116 -23.38 -2.59 -5.62
CA VAL A 116 -22.94 -4.00 -5.62
C VAL A 116 -23.27 -4.74 -6.93
N PRO A 117 -24.45 -4.58 -7.54
CA PRO A 117 -24.75 -5.24 -8.81
C PRO A 117 -23.79 -4.83 -9.95
N GLU A 118 -23.40 -3.56 -10.01
CA GLU A 118 -22.46 -3.05 -11.02
C GLU A 118 -21.04 -3.57 -10.77
N VAL A 119 -20.63 -3.65 -9.51
CA VAL A 119 -19.36 -4.27 -9.11
C VAL A 119 -19.29 -5.73 -9.56
N ILE A 120 -20.34 -6.50 -9.29
CA ILE A 120 -20.42 -7.91 -9.67
C ILE A 120 -20.44 -8.07 -11.19
N ALA A 121 -21.13 -7.18 -11.92
CA ALA A 121 -21.13 -7.21 -13.37
C ALA A 121 -19.71 -7.04 -13.95
N VAL A 122 -18.92 -6.09 -13.46
CA VAL A 122 -17.53 -5.91 -13.88
C VAL A 122 -16.66 -7.12 -13.48
N ARG A 123 -16.84 -7.67 -12.28
CA ARG A 123 -16.15 -8.89 -11.84
C ARG A 123 -16.46 -10.08 -12.77
N ASN A 124 -17.71 -10.26 -13.16
CA ASN A 124 -18.12 -11.30 -14.10
C ASN A 124 -17.53 -11.06 -15.50
N GLN A 125 -17.52 -9.82 -15.98
CA GLN A 125 -16.86 -9.46 -17.25
C GLN A 125 -15.37 -9.84 -17.22
N ILE A 126 -14.67 -9.53 -16.12
CA ILE A 126 -13.26 -9.89 -15.93
C ILE A 126 -13.10 -11.42 -15.88
N LYS A 127 -13.96 -12.12 -15.13
CA LYS A 127 -13.96 -13.59 -15.04
C LYS A 127 -14.08 -14.22 -16.43
N GLU A 128 -15.08 -13.83 -17.20
CA GLU A 128 -15.30 -14.34 -18.55
C GLU A 128 -14.14 -14.00 -19.50
N PHE A 129 -13.69 -12.75 -19.49
CA PHE A 129 -12.61 -12.30 -20.35
C PHE A 129 -11.30 -13.04 -20.06
N SER A 130 -10.88 -13.05 -18.80
CA SER A 130 -9.67 -13.75 -18.35
C SER A 130 -9.74 -15.25 -18.63
N HIS A 131 -10.89 -15.88 -18.43
CA HIS A 131 -11.10 -17.29 -18.79
C HIS A 131 -10.89 -17.51 -20.29
N LYS A 132 -11.55 -16.73 -21.15
CA LYS A 132 -11.42 -16.84 -22.62
C LYS A 132 -9.98 -16.68 -23.09
N VAL A 133 -9.24 -15.71 -22.52
CA VAL A 133 -7.83 -15.49 -22.85
C VAL A 133 -6.96 -16.67 -22.41
N ARG A 134 -7.13 -17.14 -21.16
CA ARG A 134 -6.34 -18.23 -20.59
C ARG A 134 -6.62 -19.58 -21.23
N SER A 135 -7.87 -19.84 -21.63
CA SER A 135 -8.28 -21.06 -22.33
C SER A 135 -7.93 -21.04 -23.82
N SER A 136 -7.29 -19.98 -24.33
CA SER A 136 -7.03 -19.76 -25.75
C SER A 136 -8.28 -19.69 -26.65
N ALA A 137 -9.45 -19.42 -26.07
CA ALA A 137 -10.67 -19.14 -26.84
C ALA A 137 -10.66 -17.72 -27.43
N ALA A 138 -9.98 -16.78 -26.77
CA ALA A 138 -9.66 -15.46 -27.29
C ALA A 138 -8.17 -15.42 -27.70
N LEU A 139 -7.93 -15.58 -29.01
CA LEU A 139 -6.59 -15.57 -29.60
C LEU A 139 -6.19 -14.16 -30.03
N GLY A 140 -4.88 -13.91 -30.07
CA GLY A 140 -4.29 -12.70 -30.63
C GLY A 140 -4.59 -12.51 -32.12
N HIS A 141 -4.11 -11.41 -32.68
CA HIS A 141 -4.33 -11.05 -34.09
C HIS A 141 -3.84 -12.13 -35.06
N THR A 142 -2.73 -12.78 -34.73
CA THR A 142 -2.12 -13.85 -35.55
C THR A 142 -2.71 -15.25 -35.30
N GLY A 143 -3.74 -15.37 -34.46
CA GLY A 143 -4.29 -16.66 -34.04
C GLY A 143 -3.47 -17.39 -32.97
N LYS A 144 -2.42 -16.76 -32.41
CA LYS A 144 -1.66 -17.32 -31.28
C LYS A 144 -2.31 -17.01 -29.93
N ALA A 145 -2.12 -17.89 -28.95
CA ALA A 145 -2.56 -17.65 -27.59
C ALA A 145 -1.82 -16.45 -26.96
N ILE A 146 -2.52 -15.69 -26.12
CA ILE A 146 -1.93 -14.59 -25.36
C ILE A 146 -1.36 -15.13 -24.05
N THR A 147 -0.03 -15.11 -23.95
CA THR A 147 0.74 -15.60 -22.79
C THR A 147 1.32 -14.47 -21.96
N ASP A 148 1.54 -13.31 -22.59
CA ASP A 148 2.25 -12.19 -22.00
C ASP A 148 1.31 -11.01 -21.81
N VAL A 149 1.43 -10.32 -20.67
CA VAL A 149 0.63 -9.14 -20.34
C VAL A 149 1.55 -8.01 -19.90
N ILE A 150 1.37 -6.82 -20.46
CA ILE A 150 1.97 -5.58 -19.96
C ILE A 150 0.85 -4.71 -19.38
N SER A 151 0.87 -4.52 -18.06
CA SER A 151 -0.02 -3.61 -17.35
C SER A 151 0.61 -2.23 -17.25
N VAL A 152 -0.04 -1.21 -17.83
CA VAL A 152 0.47 0.16 -17.91
C VAL A 152 -0.30 1.04 -16.96
N GLY A 153 0.37 1.59 -15.95
CA GLY A 153 -0.24 2.41 -14.91
C GLY A 153 0.80 2.90 -13.91
N ILE A 154 0.56 4.06 -13.30
CA ILE A 154 1.47 4.68 -12.31
C ILE A 154 0.75 4.91 -10.98
N GLY A 155 1.50 4.89 -9.87
CA GLY A 155 0.95 4.99 -8.52
C GLY A 155 -0.07 3.89 -8.23
N GLY A 156 -1.25 4.28 -7.75
CA GLY A 156 -2.31 3.34 -7.38
C GLY A 156 -2.81 2.45 -8.52
N SER A 157 -2.59 2.82 -9.78
CA SER A 157 -2.90 1.98 -10.94
C SER A 157 -1.99 0.75 -11.08
N TYR A 158 -0.92 0.61 -10.30
CA TYR A 158 -0.05 -0.57 -10.37
C TYR A 158 0.52 -1.06 -9.04
N LEU A 159 0.82 -0.18 -8.06
CA LEU A 159 1.56 -0.56 -6.85
C LEU A 159 0.90 -1.71 -6.08
N GLY A 160 -0.42 -1.63 -5.85
CA GLY A 160 -1.16 -2.71 -5.20
C GLY A 160 -1.20 -3.99 -6.04
N ALA A 161 -1.35 -3.88 -7.36
CA ALA A 161 -1.37 -5.04 -8.25
C ALA A 161 -0.01 -5.74 -8.34
N GLU A 162 1.09 -4.98 -8.34
CA GLU A 162 2.45 -5.51 -8.30
C GLU A 162 2.77 -6.15 -6.95
N PHE A 163 2.31 -5.57 -5.84
CA PHE A 163 2.35 -6.20 -4.53
C PHE A 163 1.67 -7.58 -4.54
N VAL A 164 0.40 -7.66 -4.96
CA VAL A 164 -0.33 -8.94 -4.97
C VAL A 164 0.30 -9.94 -5.95
N TYR A 165 0.83 -9.45 -7.07
CA TYR A 165 1.56 -10.28 -8.02
C TYR A 165 2.80 -10.92 -7.39
N GLU A 166 3.72 -10.15 -6.80
CA GLU A 166 4.92 -10.73 -6.19
C GLU A 166 4.55 -11.62 -4.98
N ALA A 167 3.55 -11.23 -4.19
CA ALA A 167 3.07 -12.02 -3.05
C ALA A 167 2.60 -13.43 -3.42
N LEU A 168 2.01 -13.61 -4.60
CA LEU A 168 1.45 -14.88 -5.05
C LEU A 168 2.34 -15.63 -6.05
N ARG A 169 3.46 -15.04 -6.46
CA ARG A 169 4.33 -15.59 -7.51
C ARG A 169 4.86 -17.00 -7.19
N HIS A 170 5.09 -17.29 -5.92
CA HIS A 170 5.59 -18.57 -5.45
C HIS A 170 4.60 -19.39 -4.62
N GLU A 171 3.39 -18.86 -4.35
CA GLU A 171 2.30 -19.64 -3.75
C GLU A 171 1.95 -20.81 -4.68
N ARG A 172 1.83 -22.01 -4.12
CA ARG A 172 1.78 -23.26 -4.88
C ARG A 172 0.66 -23.29 -5.93
N VAL A 173 -0.56 -22.91 -5.54
CA VAL A 173 -1.73 -22.94 -6.42
C VAL A 173 -1.63 -21.84 -7.50
N ALA A 174 -1.27 -20.62 -7.10
CA ALA A 174 -1.10 -19.48 -7.98
C ALA A 174 0.03 -19.69 -8.99
N LYS A 175 1.20 -20.15 -8.55
CA LYS A 175 2.34 -20.47 -9.42
C LYS A 175 1.97 -21.50 -10.48
N GLN A 176 1.24 -22.55 -10.10
CA GLN A 176 0.78 -23.56 -11.04
C GLN A 176 -0.22 -22.96 -12.05
N ALA A 177 -1.15 -22.12 -11.59
CA ALA A 177 -2.11 -21.46 -12.46
C ALA A 177 -1.46 -20.42 -13.40
N ALA A 178 -0.32 -19.86 -13.04
CA ALA A 178 0.46 -18.91 -13.83
C ALA A 178 1.46 -19.55 -14.81
N LYS A 179 1.60 -20.88 -14.82
CA LYS A 179 2.60 -21.59 -15.63
C LYS A 179 2.54 -21.18 -17.11
N GLY A 180 3.69 -20.76 -17.64
CA GLY A 180 3.82 -20.35 -19.05
C GLY A 180 3.28 -18.95 -19.36
N ARG A 181 2.86 -18.18 -18.35
CA ARG A 181 2.37 -16.81 -18.53
C ARG A 181 3.34 -15.80 -17.93
N ARG A 182 3.31 -14.57 -18.42
CA ARG A 182 4.12 -13.45 -17.91
C ARG A 182 3.25 -12.23 -17.70
N LEU A 183 3.47 -11.52 -16.61
CA LEU A 183 2.90 -10.21 -16.34
C LEU A 183 4.03 -9.24 -16.03
N ARG A 184 4.02 -8.07 -16.67
CA ARG A 184 4.98 -6.99 -16.41
C ARG A 184 4.23 -5.70 -16.16
N PHE A 185 4.79 -4.86 -15.29
CA PHE A 185 4.26 -3.54 -14.98
C PHE A 185 5.10 -2.45 -15.64
N LEU A 186 4.44 -1.55 -16.35
CA LEU A 186 5.05 -0.38 -16.98
C LEU A 186 4.48 0.90 -16.34
N ALA A 187 5.25 1.46 -15.41
CA ALA A 187 4.83 2.63 -14.65
C ALA A 187 5.53 3.93 -15.08
N ASN A 188 6.86 3.96 -15.02
CA ASN A 188 7.66 5.16 -15.26
C ASN A 188 7.57 5.61 -16.74
N VAL A 189 7.59 6.92 -16.98
CA VAL A 189 7.61 7.54 -18.32
C VAL A 189 8.99 7.48 -18.97
N ASP A 190 10.03 7.19 -18.18
CA ASP A 190 11.37 6.91 -18.69
C ASP A 190 11.32 5.81 -19.77
N PRO A 191 11.80 6.05 -21.01
CA PRO A 191 11.79 5.05 -22.08
C PRO A 191 12.54 3.76 -21.72
N VAL A 192 13.47 3.77 -20.77
CA VAL A 192 14.10 2.54 -20.24
C VAL A 192 13.05 1.60 -19.64
N ALA A 193 12.00 2.13 -19.02
CA ALA A 193 10.91 1.31 -18.48
C ALA A 193 10.15 0.57 -19.59
N VAL A 194 9.93 1.21 -20.74
CA VAL A 194 9.34 0.55 -21.92
C VAL A 194 10.25 -0.56 -22.42
N ALA A 195 11.55 -0.29 -22.54
CA ALA A 195 12.52 -1.29 -22.98
C ALA A 195 12.51 -2.52 -22.05
N ARG A 196 12.55 -2.31 -20.73
CA ARG A 196 12.43 -3.40 -19.73
C ARG A 196 11.09 -4.13 -19.82
N ALA A 197 10.00 -3.41 -20.07
CA ALA A 197 8.67 -4.01 -20.18
C ALA A 197 8.54 -4.89 -21.44
N THR A 198 9.15 -4.54 -22.56
CA THR A 198 9.01 -5.26 -23.84
C THR A 198 10.14 -6.27 -24.11
N GLU A 199 11.24 -6.23 -23.36
CA GLU A 199 12.42 -7.07 -23.56
C GLU A 199 12.09 -8.58 -23.58
N GLY A 200 12.38 -9.25 -24.69
CA GLY A 200 12.12 -10.69 -24.84
C GLY A 200 10.64 -11.08 -24.97
N LEU A 201 9.73 -10.12 -25.15
CA LEU A 201 8.32 -10.38 -25.43
C LEU A 201 8.02 -10.36 -26.92
N ASN A 202 7.07 -11.19 -27.35
CA ASN A 202 6.59 -11.21 -28.73
C ASN A 202 5.27 -10.43 -28.83
N PRO A 203 5.18 -9.36 -29.65
CA PRO A 203 3.93 -8.62 -29.90
C PRO A 203 2.74 -9.54 -30.20
N ALA A 204 2.96 -10.62 -30.96
CA ALA A 204 1.92 -11.55 -31.39
C ALA A 204 1.27 -12.36 -30.25
N THR A 205 1.91 -12.44 -29.08
CA THR A 205 1.42 -13.15 -27.89
C THR A 205 1.24 -12.24 -26.67
N THR A 206 1.40 -10.92 -26.86
CA THR A 206 1.37 -9.92 -25.77
C THR A 206 0.09 -9.10 -25.79
N MET A 207 -0.58 -8.99 -24.65
CA MET A 207 -1.68 -8.06 -24.43
C MET A 207 -1.23 -6.88 -23.57
N VAL A 208 -1.70 -5.69 -23.90
CA VAL A 208 -1.45 -4.45 -23.16
C VAL A 208 -2.74 -4.05 -22.45
N ILE A 209 -2.65 -3.79 -21.15
CA ILE A 209 -3.74 -3.26 -20.33
C ILE A 209 -3.38 -1.82 -19.97
N ILE A 210 -4.19 -0.85 -20.40
CA ILE A 210 -3.99 0.56 -20.06
C ILE A 210 -4.86 0.90 -18.86
N ILE A 211 -4.25 1.26 -17.73
CA ILE A 211 -4.93 1.53 -16.46
C ILE A 211 -4.77 3.00 -16.08
N SER A 212 -5.82 3.78 -16.32
CA SER A 212 -5.86 5.20 -15.93
C SER A 212 -7.30 5.64 -15.69
N LYS A 213 -7.57 6.15 -14.48
CA LYS A 213 -8.88 6.68 -14.07
C LYS A 213 -9.39 7.70 -15.07
N THR A 214 -8.61 8.75 -15.31
CA THR A 214 -8.98 9.85 -16.21
C THR A 214 -8.71 9.54 -17.68
N PHE A 215 -7.85 8.55 -17.95
CA PHE A 215 -7.30 8.27 -19.28
C PHE A 215 -6.50 9.44 -19.89
N THR A 216 -5.98 10.33 -19.03
CA THR A 216 -5.23 11.53 -19.42
C THR A 216 -3.87 11.66 -18.72
N THR A 217 -3.54 10.75 -17.80
CA THR A 217 -2.25 10.73 -17.09
C THR A 217 -1.10 10.73 -18.10
N VAL A 218 -0.23 11.74 -18.03
CA VAL A 218 0.76 12.03 -19.09
C VAL A 218 1.69 10.85 -19.32
N GLU A 219 2.21 10.28 -18.24
CA GLU A 219 3.12 9.14 -18.21
C GLU A 219 2.46 7.89 -18.81
N THR A 220 1.29 7.50 -18.28
CA THR A 220 0.53 6.34 -18.75
C THR A 220 0.16 6.47 -20.23
N MET A 221 -0.30 7.64 -20.67
CA MET A 221 -0.74 7.83 -22.05
C MET A 221 0.42 7.90 -23.04
N LEU A 222 1.60 8.39 -22.62
CA LEU A 222 2.81 8.31 -23.45
C LEU A 222 3.24 6.85 -23.61
N ASN A 223 3.31 6.10 -22.52
CA ASN A 223 3.62 4.67 -22.53
C ASN A 223 2.61 3.86 -23.37
N ALA A 224 1.32 4.14 -23.22
CA ALA A 224 0.26 3.51 -24.00
C ALA A 224 0.44 3.74 -25.51
N ARG A 225 0.74 4.98 -25.93
CA ARG A 225 1.03 5.27 -27.35
C ARG A 225 2.30 4.57 -27.84
N THR A 226 3.34 4.50 -27.02
CA THR A 226 4.58 3.79 -27.35
C THR A 226 4.35 2.29 -27.53
N LEU A 227 3.61 1.64 -26.62
CA LEU A 227 3.27 0.22 -26.75
C LEU A 227 2.30 -0.05 -27.90
N ARG A 228 1.35 0.87 -28.15
CA ARG A 228 0.49 0.80 -29.33
C ARG A 228 1.33 0.80 -30.61
N LYS A 229 2.28 1.72 -30.73
CA LYS A 229 3.21 1.75 -31.86
C LYS A 229 4.01 0.44 -31.96
N TRP A 230 4.54 -0.08 -30.86
CA TRP A 230 5.26 -1.36 -30.83
C TRP A 230 4.42 -2.55 -31.33
N ILE A 231 3.14 -2.62 -30.98
CA ILE A 231 2.20 -3.63 -31.51
C ILE A 231 1.92 -3.41 -33.00
N VAL A 232 1.61 -2.18 -33.41
CA VAL A 232 1.23 -1.85 -34.79
C VAL A 232 2.38 -2.04 -35.76
N ASP A 233 3.60 -1.65 -35.39
CA ASP A 233 4.79 -1.84 -36.22
C ASP A 233 5.05 -3.33 -36.50
N ALA A 234 4.64 -4.22 -35.59
CA ALA A 234 4.83 -5.66 -35.73
C ALA A 234 3.65 -6.39 -36.39
N LEU A 235 2.40 -5.97 -36.12
CA LEU A 235 1.19 -6.74 -36.44
C LEU A 235 0.16 -5.98 -37.29
N GLY A 236 0.37 -4.68 -37.53
CA GLY A 236 -0.57 -3.80 -38.20
C GLY A 236 -1.68 -3.25 -37.30
N GLU A 237 -2.41 -2.25 -37.82
CA GLU A 237 -3.41 -1.47 -37.07
C GLU A 237 -4.58 -2.34 -36.56
N ALA A 238 -4.98 -3.36 -37.33
CA ALA A 238 -6.07 -4.26 -36.96
C ALA A 238 -5.79 -5.11 -35.71
N ALA A 239 -4.52 -5.18 -35.25
CA ALA A 239 -4.15 -5.91 -34.05
C ALA A 239 -4.64 -5.24 -32.76
N ILE A 240 -4.87 -3.92 -32.76
CA ILE A 240 -5.25 -3.16 -31.56
C ILE A 240 -6.48 -3.74 -30.88
N ALA A 241 -7.51 -4.13 -31.64
CA ALA A 241 -8.75 -4.68 -31.11
C ALA A 241 -8.58 -5.99 -30.32
N LYS A 242 -7.47 -6.71 -30.50
CA LYS A 242 -7.19 -7.99 -29.81
C LYS A 242 -6.06 -7.90 -28.80
N HIS A 243 -5.21 -6.88 -28.90
CA HIS A 243 -3.99 -6.76 -28.11
C HIS A 243 -4.02 -5.60 -27.10
N ILE A 244 -5.00 -4.71 -27.15
CA ILE A 244 -5.11 -3.60 -26.19
C ILE A 244 -6.49 -3.58 -25.54
N VAL A 245 -6.49 -3.54 -24.21
CA VAL A 245 -7.67 -3.36 -23.36
C VAL A 245 -7.43 -2.20 -22.38
N ALA A 246 -8.50 -1.67 -21.78
CA ALA A 246 -8.40 -0.56 -20.84
C ALA A 246 -9.20 -0.78 -19.55
N VAL A 247 -8.66 -0.22 -18.47
CA VAL A 247 -9.35 -0.03 -17.20
C VAL A 247 -9.46 1.47 -16.94
N SER A 248 -10.67 2.01 -17.03
CA SER A 248 -10.90 3.46 -16.93
C SER A 248 -12.35 3.80 -16.59
N THR A 249 -12.56 5.00 -16.06
CA THR A 249 -13.90 5.59 -15.93
C THR A 249 -14.26 6.42 -17.17
N ASN A 250 -13.29 6.71 -18.05
CA ASN A 250 -13.45 7.54 -19.25
C ASN A 250 -13.59 6.69 -20.52
N ILE A 251 -14.79 6.14 -20.71
CA ILE A 251 -15.11 5.26 -21.87
C ILE A 251 -14.91 5.99 -23.20
N LYS A 252 -15.22 7.29 -23.27
CA LYS A 252 -15.07 8.11 -24.48
C LYS A 252 -13.61 8.16 -24.94
N ALA A 253 -12.69 8.49 -24.04
CA ALA A 253 -11.26 8.55 -24.36
C ALA A 253 -10.68 7.17 -24.74
N CYS A 254 -11.18 6.09 -24.13
CA CYS A 254 -10.80 4.73 -24.51
C CYS A 254 -11.20 4.41 -25.96
N ARG A 255 -12.42 4.80 -26.38
CA ARG A 255 -12.88 4.62 -27.76
C ARG A 255 -12.09 5.47 -28.75
N GLU A 256 -11.78 6.72 -28.41
CA GLU A 256 -10.93 7.61 -29.22
C GLU A 256 -9.51 7.05 -29.40
N PHE A 257 -9.01 6.29 -28.43
CA PHE A 257 -7.74 5.56 -28.53
C PHE A 257 -7.80 4.32 -29.45
N GLY A 258 -9.01 3.88 -29.82
CA GLY A 258 -9.26 2.70 -30.67
C GLY A 258 -9.58 1.41 -29.89
N ILE A 259 -9.91 1.51 -28.60
CA ILE A 259 -10.26 0.35 -27.76
C ILE A 259 -11.76 0.07 -27.90
N GLN A 260 -12.10 -1.17 -28.23
CA GLN A 260 -13.48 -1.62 -28.33
C GLN A 260 -14.18 -1.57 -26.97
N GLN A 261 -15.47 -1.27 -26.95
CA GLN A 261 -16.22 -1.12 -25.69
C GLN A 261 -16.15 -2.37 -24.81
N ASP A 262 -16.22 -3.57 -25.40
CA ASP A 262 -16.16 -4.84 -24.67
C ASP A 262 -14.79 -5.10 -24.02
N ASN A 263 -13.76 -4.36 -24.46
CA ASN A 263 -12.40 -4.37 -23.93
C ASN A 263 -12.14 -3.21 -22.94
N VAL A 264 -13.18 -2.51 -22.51
CA VAL A 264 -13.12 -1.51 -21.45
C VAL A 264 -13.76 -2.09 -20.18
N PHE A 265 -12.99 -2.12 -19.11
CA PHE A 265 -13.41 -2.59 -17.80
C PHE A 265 -13.54 -1.37 -16.87
N ALA A 266 -14.78 -1.04 -16.52
CA ALA A 266 -15.07 0.16 -15.76
C ALA A 266 -14.66 0.02 -14.29
N PHE A 267 -14.46 1.17 -13.66
CA PHE A 267 -14.50 1.33 -12.21
C PHE A 267 -15.10 2.71 -11.90
N TRP A 268 -15.17 3.09 -10.63
CA TRP A 268 -15.94 4.26 -10.19
C TRP A 268 -15.08 5.34 -9.54
N ASP A 269 -15.63 6.54 -9.43
CA ASP A 269 -14.97 7.71 -8.87
C ASP A 269 -14.76 7.64 -7.35
N TRP A 270 -15.64 6.96 -6.62
CA TRP A 270 -15.50 6.61 -5.20
C TRP A 270 -14.39 5.59 -4.90
N VAL A 271 -13.74 5.06 -5.94
CA VAL A 271 -12.50 4.28 -5.81
C VAL A 271 -11.30 5.22 -5.88
N GLY A 272 -10.64 5.43 -4.75
CA GLY A 272 -9.36 6.12 -4.67
C GLY A 272 -8.24 5.29 -5.32
N GLY A 273 -7.28 5.92 -6.00
CA GLY A 273 -6.23 5.20 -6.73
C GLY A 273 -5.45 4.22 -5.86
N ARG A 274 -4.99 4.65 -4.68
CA ARG A 274 -4.28 3.82 -3.71
C ARG A 274 -5.13 2.73 -3.03
N TYR A 275 -6.44 2.75 -3.23
CA TYR A 275 -7.42 1.76 -2.73
C TYR A 275 -8.08 0.95 -3.86
N SER A 276 -7.43 0.89 -5.04
CA SER A 276 -8.09 0.41 -6.27
C SER A 276 -7.75 -1.02 -6.67
N VAL A 277 -6.81 -1.70 -6.00
CA VAL A 277 -6.34 -3.05 -6.41
C VAL A 277 -7.46 -4.09 -6.43
N THR A 278 -8.48 -3.96 -5.58
CA THR A 278 -9.66 -4.83 -5.56
C THR A 278 -10.71 -4.49 -6.63
N SER A 279 -10.48 -3.45 -7.44
CA SER A 279 -11.28 -3.12 -8.64
C SER A 279 -10.67 -3.71 -9.90
N ALA A 280 -11.27 -3.44 -11.07
CA ALA A 280 -10.70 -3.82 -12.37
C ALA A 280 -9.20 -3.49 -12.54
N VAL A 281 -8.69 -2.48 -11.82
CA VAL A 281 -7.26 -2.11 -11.79
C VAL A 281 -6.37 -3.30 -11.45
N GLY A 282 -6.62 -4.00 -10.35
CA GLY A 282 -5.85 -5.19 -10.00
C GLY A 282 -6.49 -6.47 -10.53
N LEU A 283 -7.82 -6.57 -10.48
CA LEU A 283 -8.53 -7.79 -10.83
C LEU A 283 -8.24 -8.26 -12.26
N LEU A 284 -8.18 -7.35 -13.24
CA LEU A 284 -7.96 -7.73 -14.63
C LEU A 284 -6.55 -8.31 -14.88
N PRO A 285 -5.43 -7.61 -14.60
CA PRO A 285 -4.09 -8.16 -14.81
C PRO A 285 -3.85 -9.42 -13.96
N LEU A 286 -4.30 -9.45 -12.70
CA LEU A 286 -4.13 -10.60 -11.82
C LEU A 286 -4.97 -11.80 -12.30
N SER A 287 -6.21 -11.60 -12.75
CA SER A 287 -7.06 -12.70 -13.26
C SER A 287 -6.54 -13.25 -14.57
N LEU A 288 -5.96 -12.41 -15.44
CA LEU A 288 -5.25 -12.90 -16.61
C LEU A 288 -4.09 -13.79 -16.17
N HIS A 289 -3.25 -13.33 -15.24
CA HIS A 289 -2.05 -14.04 -14.81
C HIS A 289 -2.32 -15.32 -14.00
N TYR A 290 -3.09 -15.24 -12.92
CA TYR A 290 -3.36 -16.33 -11.99
C TYR A 290 -4.69 -17.04 -12.24
N GLY A 291 -5.65 -16.41 -12.91
CA GLY A 291 -7.02 -16.91 -13.02
C GLY A 291 -7.94 -16.27 -11.98
N PHE A 292 -9.23 -16.18 -12.32
CA PHE A 292 -10.20 -15.45 -11.52
C PHE A 292 -10.46 -16.07 -10.15
N ASP A 293 -10.42 -17.40 -10.01
CA ASP A 293 -10.74 -18.05 -8.72
C ASP A 293 -9.72 -17.71 -7.62
N ILE A 294 -8.44 -17.56 -7.96
CA ILE A 294 -7.39 -17.10 -7.03
C ILE A 294 -7.63 -15.64 -6.66
N VAL A 295 -8.00 -14.81 -7.64
CA VAL A 295 -8.34 -13.41 -7.39
C VAL A 295 -9.61 -13.27 -6.54
N GLN A 296 -10.58 -14.17 -6.71
CA GLN A 296 -11.78 -14.23 -5.88
C GLN A 296 -11.42 -14.54 -4.43
N SER A 297 -10.54 -15.52 -4.19
CA SER A 297 -10.03 -15.83 -2.85
C SER A 297 -9.34 -14.62 -2.20
N PHE A 298 -8.59 -13.84 -2.97
CA PHE A 298 -8.02 -12.56 -2.51
C PHE A 298 -9.09 -11.53 -2.12
N LEU A 299 -10.15 -11.38 -2.92
CA LEU A 299 -11.27 -10.51 -2.56
C LEU A 299 -11.97 -10.98 -1.28
N ASP A 300 -12.17 -12.29 -1.14
CA ASP A 300 -12.86 -12.88 0.01
C ASP A 300 -12.07 -12.64 1.31
N GLY A 301 -10.75 -12.79 1.27
CA GLY A 301 -9.89 -12.48 2.42
C GLY A 301 -9.92 -11.00 2.78
N ALA A 302 -9.87 -10.13 1.79
CA ALA A 302 -10.01 -8.70 2.02
C ALA A 302 -11.39 -8.33 2.60
N ARG A 303 -12.46 -8.99 2.14
CA ARG A 303 -13.83 -8.82 2.68
C ARG A 303 -13.92 -9.33 4.12
N SER A 304 -13.22 -10.41 4.50
CA SER A 304 -13.22 -10.90 5.89
C SER A 304 -12.80 -9.82 6.87
N VAL A 305 -11.76 -9.05 6.52
CA VAL A 305 -11.28 -7.93 7.34
C VAL A 305 -12.20 -6.73 7.28
N ASP A 306 -12.92 -6.48 6.18
CA ASP A 306 -13.99 -5.46 6.18
C ASP A 306 -15.05 -5.81 7.23
N GLN A 307 -15.50 -7.06 7.25
CA GLN A 307 -16.51 -7.49 8.19
C GLN A 307 -16.00 -7.40 9.63
N HIS A 308 -14.74 -7.77 9.88
CA HIS A 308 -14.07 -7.54 11.16
C HIS A 308 -14.05 -6.07 11.53
N PHE A 309 -13.60 -5.21 10.63
CA PHE A 309 -13.45 -3.78 10.84
C PHE A 309 -14.79 -3.10 11.18
N LEU A 310 -15.87 -3.50 10.50
CA LEU A 310 -17.20 -2.93 10.70
C LEU A 310 -17.92 -3.45 11.95
N LYS A 311 -17.64 -4.69 12.40
CA LYS A 311 -18.47 -5.38 13.41
C LYS A 311 -17.77 -5.68 14.72
N ALA A 312 -16.44 -5.85 14.72
CA ALA A 312 -15.74 -6.26 15.93
C ALA A 312 -15.68 -5.12 16.96
N PRO A 313 -15.74 -5.43 18.27
CA PRO A 313 -15.47 -4.45 19.32
C PRO A 313 -14.12 -3.76 19.11
N ALA A 314 -14.05 -2.45 19.32
CA ALA A 314 -12.85 -1.66 19.03
C ALA A 314 -11.57 -2.20 19.69
N GLN A 315 -11.69 -2.79 20.89
CA GLN A 315 -10.61 -3.39 21.67
C GLN A 315 -10.09 -4.72 21.12
N ARG A 316 -10.80 -5.33 20.16
CA ARG A 316 -10.42 -6.58 19.47
C ARG A 316 -10.25 -6.38 17.96
N ASN A 317 -10.40 -5.15 17.49
CA ASN A 317 -10.42 -4.80 16.08
C ASN A 317 -8.99 -4.44 15.62
N ILE A 318 -8.36 -5.35 14.87
CA ILE A 318 -6.94 -5.28 14.47
C ILE A 318 -6.61 -3.95 13.76
N PRO A 319 -7.35 -3.53 12.71
CA PRO A 319 -7.10 -2.23 12.08
C PRO A 319 -7.22 -1.02 13.03
N ILE A 320 -8.20 -1.03 13.94
CA ILE A 320 -8.37 0.06 14.92
C ILE A 320 -7.18 0.11 15.88
N ILE A 321 -6.76 -1.03 16.42
CA ILE A 321 -5.62 -1.11 17.34
C ILE A 321 -4.35 -0.60 16.65
N LEU A 322 -4.03 -1.09 15.45
CA LEU A 322 -2.85 -0.63 14.70
C LEU A 322 -2.92 0.86 14.35
N GLY A 323 -4.11 1.37 14.01
CA GLY A 323 -4.31 2.80 13.76
C GLY A 323 -4.04 3.64 15.00
N LEU A 324 -4.61 3.26 16.15
CA LEU A 324 -4.42 3.94 17.43
C LEU A 324 -2.96 3.88 17.92
N LEU A 325 -2.25 2.77 17.70
CA LEU A 325 -0.82 2.66 17.99
C LEU A 325 0.03 3.58 17.09
N GLY A 326 -0.33 3.72 15.82
CA GLY A 326 0.27 4.71 14.93
C GLY A 326 0.08 6.14 15.43
N ILE A 327 -1.15 6.48 15.84
CA ILE A 327 -1.46 7.78 16.49
C ILE A 327 -0.61 7.96 17.76
N TRP A 328 -0.55 6.94 18.62
CA TRP A 328 0.23 6.96 19.87
C TRP A 328 1.70 7.30 19.62
N ASN A 329 2.33 6.52 18.74
CA ASN A 329 3.75 6.64 18.44
C ASN A 329 4.10 7.97 17.76
N SER A 330 3.32 8.38 16.76
CA SER A 330 3.60 9.60 15.98
C SER A 330 3.20 10.88 16.72
N SER A 331 2.02 10.91 17.32
CA SER A 331 1.43 12.14 17.85
C SER A 331 1.84 12.42 19.29
N PHE A 332 2.05 11.38 20.11
CA PHE A 332 2.34 11.54 21.54
C PHE A 332 3.80 11.22 21.87
N LEU A 333 4.34 10.12 21.33
CA LEU A 333 5.77 9.77 21.51
C LEU A 333 6.70 10.46 20.51
N LYS A 334 6.14 11.17 19.52
CA LYS A 334 6.87 11.98 18.52
C LYS A 334 7.83 11.17 17.65
N TYR A 335 7.46 9.95 17.29
CA TYR A 335 8.19 9.12 16.32
C TYR A 335 7.60 9.32 14.91
N PRO A 336 8.26 10.08 14.01
CA PRO A 336 7.66 10.48 12.74
C PRO A 336 7.82 9.43 11.62
N VAL A 337 8.50 8.33 11.90
CA VAL A 337 8.87 7.29 10.91
C VAL A 337 8.39 5.95 11.43
N ARG A 338 7.87 5.10 10.53
CA ARG A 338 7.52 3.71 10.80
C ARG A 338 8.23 2.76 9.83
N ALA A 339 8.74 1.65 10.36
CA ALA A 339 9.32 0.58 9.57
C ALA A 339 8.30 -0.56 9.34
N LEU A 340 8.10 -0.97 8.09
CA LEU A 340 7.32 -2.14 7.71
C LEU A 340 8.27 -3.29 7.35
N LEU A 341 8.26 -4.35 8.13
CA LEU A 341 9.30 -5.38 8.10
C LEU A 341 8.67 -6.76 7.88
N PRO A 342 8.27 -7.10 6.64
CA PRO A 342 7.74 -8.42 6.35
C PRO A 342 8.87 -9.46 6.31
N TYR A 343 8.80 -10.47 7.17
CA TYR A 343 9.69 -11.65 7.14
C TYR A 343 9.18 -12.65 6.11
N SER A 344 9.12 -12.17 4.86
CA SER A 344 8.75 -12.93 3.67
C SER A 344 9.22 -12.17 2.43
N GLU A 345 10.12 -12.76 1.65
CA GLU A 345 10.60 -12.15 0.40
C GLU A 345 9.49 -11.97 -0.63
N ALA A 346 8.43 -12.78 -0.57
CA ALA A 346 7.25 -12.61 -1.43
C ALA A 346 6.55 -11.26 -1.23
N LEU A 347 6.76 -10.59 -0.08
CA LEU A 347 6.24 -9.26 0.21
C LEU A 347 7.20 -8.12 -0.19
N CYS A 348 8.18 -8.36 -1.07
CA CYS A 348 9.17 -7.35 -1.50
C CYS A 348 8.57 -6.07 -2.13
N ARG A 349 7.30 -6.10 -2.57
CA ARG A 349 6.58 -4.93 -3.10
C ARG A 349 5.47 -4.41 -2.18
N PHE A 350 5.23 -5.07 -1.05
CA PHE A 350 4.21 -4.66 -0.06
C PHE A 350 4.50 -3.28 0.51
N VAL A 351 5.73 -3.04 0.97
CA VAL A 351 6.12 -1.76 1.57
C VAL A 351 5.92 -0.60 0.60
N ALA A 352 6.32 -0.76 -0.67
CA ALA A 352 6.13 0.26 -1.70
C ALA A 352 4.64 0.57 -1.95
N HIS A 353 3.75 -0.41 -1.82
CA HIS A 353 2.32 -0.18 -1.87
C HIS A 353 1.81 0.59 -0.65
N ILE A 354 2.18 0.16 0.57
CA ILE A 354 1.73 0.82 1.80
C ILE A 354 2.26 2.25 1.92
N GLN A 355 3.47 2.54 1.43
CA GLN A 355 3.98 3.90 1.31
C GLN A 355 2.98 4.82 0.62
N GLN A 356 2.40 4.39 -0.50
CA GLN A 356 1.39 5.20 -1.16
C GLN A 356 0.09 5.24 -0.37
N VAL A 357 -0.38 4.08 0.13
CA VAL A 357 -1.64 4.01 0.89
C VAL A 357 -1.61 4.96 2.06
N ASP A 358 -0.56 4.97 2.86
CA ASP A 358 -0.51 5.74 4.09
C ASP A 358 -0.06 7.19 3.86
N MET A 359 1.09 7.39 3.19
CA MET A 359 1.68 8.72 3.07
C MET A 359 0.85 9.65 2.18
N GLU A 360 0.25 9.14 1.09
CA GLU A 360 -0.62 9.96 0.22
C GLU A 360 -1.99 10.21 0.86
N SER A 361 -2.46 9.32 1.74
CA SER A 361 -3.69 9.52 2.51
C SER A 361 -3.52 10.54 3.63
N ASN A 362 -2.52 10.33 4.49
CA ASN A 362 -2.43 10.97 5.80
C ASN A 362 -1.32 12.04 5.89
N GLY A 363 -0.50 12.20 4.85
CA GLY A 363 0.48 13.29 4.70
C GLY A 363 -0.18 14.65 4.45
N LYS A 364 -1.01 15.09 5.40
CA LYS A 364 -1.86 16.27 5.33
C LYS A 364 -1.41 17.32 6.36
N ARG A 365 -1.87 18.56 6.19
CA ARG A 365 -1.56 19.69 7.08
C ARG A 365 -2.80 20.47 7.53
N VAL A 366 -3.96 20.05 7.06
CA VAL A 366 -5.26 20.66 7.37
C VAL A 366 -6.25 19.55 7.67
N THR A 367 -7.16 19.84 8.59
CA THR A 367 -8.37 19.04 8.84
C THR A 367 -9.30 19.03 7.63
N VAL A 368 -10.29 18.14 7.64
CA VAL A 368 -11.34 18.04 6.62
C VAL A 368 -12.05 19.39 6.40
N ASP A 369 -12.23 20.20 7.44
CA ASP A 369 -12.88 21.52 7.37
C ASP A 369 -11.88 22.68 7.12
N GLY A 370 -10.64 22.36 6.75
CA GLY A 370 -9.62 23.32 6.30
C GLY A 370 -8.87 24.06 7.43
N THR A 371 -9.01 23.62 8.68
CA THR A 371 -8.23 24.19 9.80
C THR A 371 -6.81 23.63 9.79
N VAL A 372 -5.79 24.50 9.84
CA VAL A 372 -4.38 24.11 9.88
C VAL A 372 -4.08 23.39 11.20
N LEU A 373 -3.42 22.23 11.10
CA LEU A 373 -3.03 21.43 12.25
C LEU A 373 -1.77 22.03 12.91
N SER A 374 -1.72 21.96 14.25
CA SER A 374 -0.59 22.41 15.06
C SER A 374 0.46 21.31 15.30
N PHE A 375 0.28 20.15 14.69
CA PHE A 375 1.11 18.96 14.83
C PHE A 375 1.23 18.25 13.46
N ALA A 376 2.22 17.38 13.32
CA ALA A 376 2.41 16.59 12.10
C ALA A 376 1.46 15.40 12.06
N THR A 377 0.96 15.06 10.86
CA THR A 377 0.19 13.84 10.59
C THR A 377 0.85 13.03 9.49
N GLY A 378 0.54 11.74 9.45
CA GLY A 378 1.13 10.80 8.51
C GLY A 378 2.59 10.51 8.84
N GLU A 379 2.90 9.24 9.03
CA GLU A 379 4.27 8.78 9.21
C GLU A 379 5.01 8.72 7.87
N VAL A 380 6.34 8.80 7.93
CA VAL A 380 7.17 8.34 6.83
C VAL A 380 7.28 6.82 6.94
N ASP A 381 6.65 6.12 6.00
CA ASP A 381 6.74 4.67 5.89
C ASP A 381 7.95 4.24 5.04
N PHE A 382 8.72 3.29 5.55
CA PHE A 382 9.78 2.64 4.78
C PHE A 382 9.98 1.21 5.27
N GLY A 383 10.80 0.43 4.58
CA GLY A 383 11.07 -0.94 4.97
C GLY A 383 11.52 -1.81 3.80
N GLU A 384 11.99 -2.99 4.15
CA GLU A 384 12.44 -4.06 3.25
C GLU A 384 12.10 -5.40 3.92
N PRO A 385 11.97 -6.49 3.15
CA PRO A 385 11.81 -7.81 3.74
C PRO A 385 12.91 -8.16 4.74
N GLY A 386 12.51 -8.86 5.81
CA GLY A 386 13.44 -9.57 6.68
C GLY A 386 13.97 -10.82 5.95
N THR A 387 15.25 -11.15 6.05
CA THR A 387 16.30 -10.54 6.89
C THR A 387 17.09 -9.42 6.20
N ASN A 388 16.81 -9.09 4.93
CA ASN A 388 17.55 -8.10 4.14
C ASN A 388 17.68 -6.75 4.87
N GLY A 389 16.59 -6.26 5.46
CA GLY A 389 16.58 -5.02 6.25
C GLY A 389 17.55 -5.04 7.45
N GLN A 390 17.78 -6.21 8.06
CA GLN A 390 18.72 -6.38 9.18
C GLN A 390 20.15 -6.03 8.78
N HIS A 391 20.51 -6.36 7.54
CA HIS A 391 21.83 -6.11 6.97
C HIS A 391 21.92 -4.79 6.20
N SER A 392 20.91 -3.92 6.33
CA SER A 392 20.87 -2.62 5.67
C SER A 392 20.77 -1.47 6.68
N PHE A 393 19.68 -1.43 7.44
CA PHE A 393 19.33 -0.25 8.26
C PHE A 393 19.02 -0.56 9.72
N TYR A 394 19.01 -1.83 10.16
CA TYR A 394 18.69 -2.16 11.56
C TYR A 394 19.70 -1.61 12.57
N GLN A 395 20.94 -1.32 12.16
CA GLN A 395 21.89 -0.55 12.97
C GLN A 395 21.26 0.76 13.48
N LEU A 396 20.55 1.48 12.61
CA LEU A 396 19.84 2.70 12.97
C LEU A 396 18.61 2.39 13.83
N LEU A 397 17.86 1.33 13.54
CA LEU A 397 16.70 0.94 14.36
C LEU A 397 17.10 0.60 15.79
N HIS A 398 18.26 0.00 16.00
CA HIS A 398 18.74 -0.48 17.31
C HIS A 398 19.50 0.56 18.14
N GLN A 399 20.32 1.39 17.50
CA GLN A 399 21.21 2.33 18.22
C GLN A 399 21.04 3.80 17.79
N GLY A 400 20.34 4.05 16.68
CA GLY A 400 20.01 5.40 16.21
C GLY A 400 18.67 5.92 16.75
N GLN A 401 18.01 6.75 15.95
CA GLN A 401 16.67 7.26 16.26
C GLN A 401 15.67 6.12 16.50
N VAL A 402 14.67 6.37 17.36
CA VAL A 402 13.62 5.38 17.64
C VAL A 402 12.63 5.37 16.48
N ILE A 403 12.44 4.20 15.88
CA ILE A 403 11.48 3.97 14.81
C ILE A 403 10.60 2.78 15.20
N PRO A 404 9.30 3.01 15.47
CA PRO A 404 8.32 1.93 15.59
C PRO A 404 8.35 1.01 14.38
N ALA A 405 8.21 -0.29 14.63
CA ALA A 405 8.27 -1.32 13.59
C ALA A 405 7.06 -2.24 13.60
N ASP A 406 6.48 -2.48 12.42
CA ASP A 406 5.49 -3.55 12.21
C ASP A 406 6.22 -4.75 11.58
N PHE A 407 6.36 -5.83 12.34
CA PHE A 407 6.87 -7.11 11.88
C PHE A 407 5.72 -7.95 11.34
N ILE A 408 5.87 -8.52 10.15
CA ILE A 408 4.83 -9.38 9.53
C ILE A 408 5.47 -10.73 9.22
N GLY A 409 5.00 -11.81 9.84
CA GLY A 409 5.54 -13.16 9.70
C GLY A 409 4.48 -14.18 9.28
N PHE A 410 4.94 -15.35 8.84
CA PHE A 410 4.06 -16.45 8.42
C PHE A 410 4.48 -17.74 9.09
N VAL A 411 3.50 -18.55 9.54
CA VAL A 411 3.77 -19.87 10.13
C VAL A 411 4.34 -20.84 9.08
N ARG A 412 3.90 -20.75 7.82
CA ARG A 412 4.38 -21.61 6.72
C ARG A 412 4.97 -20.83 5.56
N SER A 413 6.04 -21.39 4.99
CA SER A 413 6.64 -20.93 3.74
C SER A 413 5.86 -21.40 2.52
N GLN A 414 5.79 -20.56 1.48
CA GLN A 414 5.32 -20.95 0.15
C GLN A 414 6.26 -21.96 -0.54
N HIS A 415 7.51 -22.03 -0.10
CA HIS A 415 8.54 -22.91 -0.64
C HIS A 415 9.43 -23.44 0.49
N PRO A 416 8.97 -24.43 1.27
CA PRO A 416 9.74 -24.98 2.38
C PRO A 416 11.00 -25.68 1.86
N VAL A 417 12.11 -25.45 2.55
CA VAL A 417 13.40 -26.08 2.30
C VAL A 417 13.93 -26.59 3.64
N ASP A 418 14.30 -27.86 3.66
CA ASP A 418 14.88 -28.57 4.80
C ASP A 418 15.99 -29.47 4.24
N LEU A 419 17.24 -29.17 4.59
CA LEU A 419 18.42 -29.83 4.06
C LEU A 419 19.07 -30.70 5.13
N PRO A 420 19.50 -31.93 4.80
CA PRO A 420 20.24 -32.76 5.74
C PRO A 420 21.52 -32.08 6.23
N GLY A 421 21.65 -31.92 7.54
CA GLY A 421 22.84 -31.34 8.20
C GLY A 421 22.67 -29.91 8.68
N ASP A 422 21.61 -29.20 8.25
CA ASP A 422 21.25 -27.90 8.82
C ASP A 422 20.57 -28.08 10.19
N ALA A 423 20.73 -27.09 11.09
CA ALA A 423 20.20 -27.17 12.45
C ALA A 423 18.68 -27.07 12.50
N VAL A 424 18.09 -26.28 11.60
CA VAL A 424 16.66 -26.05 11.43
C VAL A 424 16.34 -25.82 9.95
N PRO A 425 15.09 -26.03 9.51
CA PRO A 425 14.65 -25.65 8.16
C PRO A 425 14.88 -24.16 7.87
N ASN A 426 15.06 -23.78 6.61
CA ASN A 426 15.33 -22.39 6.21
C ASN A 426 14.25 -21.41 6.68
N HIS A 427 12.99 -21.85 6.73
CA HIS A 427 11.88 -21.01 7.21
C HIS A 427 11.96 -20.76 8.72
N ASP A 428 12.41 -21.74 9.50
CA ASP A 428 12.59 -21.59 10.93
C ASP A 428 13.78 -20.67 11.23
N GLU A 429 14.85 -20.71 10.43
CA GLU A 429 15.97 -19.75 10.52
C GLU A 429 15.50 -18.31 10.25
N LEU A 430 14.66 -18.10 9.23
CA LEU A 430 14.02 -16.81 8.97
C LEU A 430 13.16 -16.36 10.16
N MET A 431 12.35 -17.27 10.71
CA MET A 431 11.43 -16.95 11.79
C MET A 431 12.15 -16.77 13.14
N ALA A 432 13.29 -17.41 13.38
CA ALA A 432 14.15 -17.12 14.53
C ALA A 432 14.54 -15.63 14.57
N ALA A 433 14.79 -15.05 13.40
CA ALA A 433 15.06 -13.62 13.28
C ALA A 433 13.79 -12.76 13.45
N PHE A 434 12.61 -13.23 12.98
CA PHE A 434 11.32 -12.57 13.23
C PHE A 434 11.00 -12.47 14.73
N PHE A 435 11.27 -13.52 15.51
CA PHE A 435 10.98 -13.53 16.95
C PHE A 435 12.02 -12.76 17.77
N SER A 436 13.30 -12.85 17.42
CA SER A 436 14.38 -12.24 18.21
C SER A 436 14.49 -10.72 18.04
N GLN A 437 14.19 -10.18 16.86
CA GLN A 437 14.39 -8.75 16.58
C GLN A 437 13.44 -7.83 17.37
N PRO A 438 12.12 -8.12 17.49
CA PRO A 438 11.22 -7.36 18.37
C PRO A 438 11.69 -7.35 19.83
N ASP A 439 12.20 -8.48 20.35
CA ASP A 439 12.73 -8.58 21.71
C ASP A 439 14.02 -7.76 21.88
N ALA A 440 14.94 -7.83 20.91
CA ALA A 440 16.15 -7.03 20.93
C ALA A 440 15.86 -5.53 20.93
N LEU A 441 14.88 -5.08 20.14
CA LEU A 441 14.41 -3.69 20.11
C LEU A 441 13.76 -3.26 21.45
N ALA A 442 12.96 -4.13 22.05
CA ALA A 442 12.25 -3.83 23.28
C ALA A 442 13.16 -3.84 24.53
N ILE A 443 14.00 -4.87 24.66
CA ILE A 443 14.78 -5.15 25.86
C ILE A 443 16.12 -4.41 25.85
N GLY A 444 16.80 -4.39 24.70
CA GLY A 444 18.15 -3.86 24.60
C GLY A 444 19.19 -4.71 25.33
N LYS A 445 20.35 -4.08 25.59
CA LYS A 445 21.51 -4.69 26.24
C LYS A 445 22.27 -3.62 27.01
N GLN A 446 22.20 -3.72 28.34
CA GLN A 446 22.69 -2.71 29.28
C GLN A 446 24.09 -3.07 29.84
N ASP A 447 24.66 -2.16 30.64
CA ASP A 447 26.04 -2.24 31.12
C ASP A 447 26.32 -3.50 31.93
N GLU A 448 25.37 -3.99 32.75
CA GLU A 448 25.57 -5.21 33.55
C GLU A 448 25.78 -6.43 32.65
N GLN A 449 25.04 -6.53 31.54
CA GLN A 449 25.18 -7.62 30.58
C GLN A 449 26.50 -7.52 29.82
N LEU A 450 26.92 -6.32 29.46
CA LEU A 450 28.20 -6.08 28.79
C LEU A 450 29.39 -6.43 29.70
N GLN A 451 29.29 -6.15 31.00
CA GLN A 451 30.29 -6.54 31.99
C GLN A 451 30.36 -8.06 32.16
N GLN A 452 29.19 -8.74 32.24
CA GLN A 452 29.13 -10.22 32.33
C GLN A 452 29.77 -10.91 31.12
N GLU A 453 29.67 -10.30 29.94
CA GLU A 453 30.31 -10.77 28.71
C GLU A 453 31.79 -10.37 28.58
N ASN A 454 32.38 -9.73 29.60
CA ASN A 454 33.75 -9.24 29.60
C ASN A 454 34.05 -8.29 28.42
N VAL A 455 33.08 -7.45 28.03
CA VAL A 455 33.30 -6.41 27.02
C VAL A 455 34.29 -5.37 27.57
N PRO A 456 35.37 -5.05 26.84
CA PRO A 456 36.31 -4.00 27.26
C PRO A 456 35.59 -2.68 27.52
N VAL A 457 35.94 -1.98 28.61
CA VAL A 457 35.27 -0.73 29.03
C VAL A 457 35.18 0.29 27.89
N ALA A 458 36.25 0.43 27.09
CA ALA A 458 36.27 1.34 25.94
C ALA A 458 35.25 1.00 24.84
N LEU A 459 34.79 -0.26 24.76
CA LEU A 459 33.80 -0.73 23.78
C LEU A 459 32.38 -0.79 24.34
N MET A 460 32.19 -0.66 25.66
CA MET A 460 30.85 -0.76 26.26
C MET A 460 29.86 0.26 25.67
N PRO A 461 30.18 1.56 25.53
CA PRO A 461 29.24 2.52 24.93
C PRO A 461 28.86 2.18 23.48
N HIS A 462 29.75 1.53 22.73
CA HIS A 462 29.50 1.14 21.34
C HIS A 462 28.66 -0.14 21.22
N LYS A 463 28.72 -1.01 22.22
CA LYS A 463 27.95 -2.27 22.28
C LYS A 463 26.69 -2.16 23.15
N TYR A 464 26.41 -0.97 23.69
CA TYR A 464 25.20 -0.66 24.44
C TYR A 464 23.99 -0.57 23.51
N PHE A 465 22.91 -1.27 23.87
CA PHE A 465 21.62 -1.19 23.17
C PHE A 465 20.59 -0.62 24.13
N PRO A 466 20.08 0.60 23.91
CA PRO A 466 19.18 1.26 24.85
C PRO A 466 17.84 0.54 25.06
N GLY A 467 17.43 -0.33 24.13
CA GLY A 467 16.11 -0.95 24.16
C GLY A 467 14.99 0.08 24.03
N ASN A 468 13.83 -0.23 24.60
CA ASN A 468 12.63 0.62 24.65
C ASN A 468 12.13 1.10 23.28
N ARG A 469 12.40 0.35 22.22
CA ARG A 469 11.98 0.68 20.84
C ARG A 469 10.72 -0.13 20.50
N PRO A 470 9.60 0.55 20.19
CA PRO A 470 8.32 -0.11 20.10
C PRO A 470 8.16 -0.96 18.83
N SER A 471 7.45 -2.07 18.93
CA SER A 471 7.07 -2.88 17.77
C SER A 471 5.71 -3.56 17.93
N SER A 472 5.12 -3.92 16.80
CA SER A 472 3.95 -4.79 16.68
C SER A 472 4.31 -5.97 15.78
N SER A 473 3.84 -7.17 16.13
CA SER A 473 4.08 -8.39 15.37
C SER A 473 2.75 -8.98 14.89
N LEU A 474 2.60 -9.11 13.58
CA LEU A 474 1.48 -9.76 12.93
C LEU A 474 1.94 -11.13 12.41
N LEU A 475 1.40 -12.21 12.96
CA LEU A 475 1.69 -13.58 12.53
C LEU A 475 0.47 -14.17 11.83
N LEU A 476 0.65 -14.57 10.58
CA LEU A 476 -0.39 -15.16 9.72
C LEU A 476 -0.07 -16.64 9.45
N PRO A 477 -1.05 -17.49 9.08
CA PRO A 477 -0.79 -18.92 8.88
C PRO A 477 0.15 -19.21 7.68
N GLU A 478 -0.13 -18.62 6.52
CA GLU A 478 0.61 -18.82 5.28
C GLU A 478 0.23 -17.71 4.31
N LEU A 479 1.16 -17.22 3.48
CA LEU A 479 0.87 -16.18 2.49
C LEU A 479 0.14 -16.77 1.27
N THR A 480 -1.17 -16.95 1.40
CA THR A 480 -2.12 -17.32 0.35
C THR A 480 -2.83 -16.10 -0.22
N ALA A 481 -3.55 -16.25 -1.35
CA ALA A 481 -4.39 -15.19 -1.91
C ALA A 481 -5.35 -14.58 -0.88
N TYR A 482 -6.03 -15.42 -0.10
CA TYR A 482 -6.93 -15.00 0.98
C TYR A 482 -6.20 -14.13 2.01
N THR A 483 -5.12 -14.62 2.59
CA THR A 483 -4.35 -13.87 3.61
C THR A 483 -3.65 -12.62 3.04
N THR A 484 -3.28 -12.61 1.75
CA THR A 484 -2.81 -11.38 1.08
C THR A 484 -3.92 -10.33 1.04
N GLY A 485 -5.16 -10.76 0.80
CA GLY A 485 -6.34 -9.91 0.87
C GLY A 485 -6.58 -9.37 2.28
N GLN A 486 -6.45 -10.22 3.29
CA GLN A 486 -6.54 -9.80 4.69
C GLN A 486 -5.49 -8.73 5.02
N LEU A 487 -4.22 -9.00 4.67
CA LEU A 487 -3.13 -8.06 4.92
C LEU A 487 -3.35 -6.70 4.24
N LEU A 488 -3.81 -6.70 2.98
CA LEU A 488 -4.19 -5.47 2.29
C LEU A 488 -5.23 -4.68 3.08
N ALA A 489 -6.36 -5.32 3.41
CA ALA A 489 -7.48 -4.66 4.05
C ALA A 489 -7.14 -4.18 5.48
N ILE A 490 -6.26 -4.89 6.20
CA ILE A 490 -5.76 -4.45 7.51
C ILE A 490 -5.11 -3.07 7.39
N TYR A 491 -4.23 -2.89 6.39
CA TYR A 491 -3.51 -1.64 6.22
C TYR A 491 -4.34 -0.54 5.56
N GLU A 492 -5.28 -0.87 4.66
CA GLU A 492 -6.25 0.10 4.14
C GLU A 492 -7.05 0.75 5.28
N HIS A 493 -7.58 -0.08 6.20
CA HIS A 493 -8.40 0.38 7.32
C HIS A 493 -7.59 1.02 8.42
N ARG A 494 -6.37 0.52 8.70
CA ARG A 494 -5.44 1.17 9.64
C ARG A 494 -5.20 2.62 9.24
N THR A 495 -4.91 2.88 7.96
CA THR A 495 -4.69 4.23 7.44
C THR A 495 -5.95 5.09 7.58
N ALA A 496 -7.14 4.53 7.29
CA ALA A 496 -8.40 5.25 7.46
C ALA A 496 -8.68 5.63 8.91
N VAL A 497 -8.42 4.72 9.87
CA VAL A 497 -8.56 4.99 11.32
C VAL A 497 -7.74 6.20 11.73
N GLN A 498 -6.46 6.25 11.34
CA GLN A 498 -5.63 7.40 11.70
C GLN A 498 -6.16 8.72 11.12
N GLY A 499 -6.57 8.70 9.85
CA GLY A 499 -7.18 9.86 9.22
C GLY A 499 -8.43 10.36 9.94
N PHE A 500 -9.29 9.44 10.34
CA PHE A 500 -10.50 9.73 11.12
C PHE A 500 -10.19 10.32 12.50
N ILE A 501 -9.14 9.85 13.17
CA ILE A 501 -8.71 10.38 14.48
C ILE A 501 -8.07 11.76 14.34
N TRP A 502 -7.19 11.97 13.37
CA TRP A 502 -6.59 13.29 13.11
C TRP A 502 -7.56 14.30 12.51
N ASP A 503 -8.73 13.84 12.08
CA ASP A 503 -9.74 14.60 11.35
C ASP A 503 -9.20 15.19 10.04
N VAL A 504 -8.36 14.43 9.32
CA VAL A 504 -7.86 14.76 7.98
C VAL A 504 -8.60 13.98 6.92
N ASN A 505 -8.62 14.50 5.69
CA ASN A 505 -9.21 13.78 4.57
C ASN A 505 -8.22 12.76 4.00
N SER A 506 -8.33 11.49 4.37
CA SER A 506 -7.48 10.41 3.85
C SER A 506 -7.67 10.09 2.37
N PHE A 507 -8.62 10.72 1.69
CA PHE A 507 -9.11 10.26 0.38
C PHE A 507 -8.88 11.25 -0.76
N ASP A 508 -8.41 12.46 -0.46
CA ASP A 508 -7.90 13.42 -1.45
C ASP A 508 -6.37 13.34 -1.61
N GLN A 509 -5.82 14.09 -2.56
CA GLN A 509 -4.37 14.22 -2.78
C GLN A 509 -3.97 15.56 -3.45
N TRP A 510 -4.52 16.69 -3.01
CA TRP A 510 -4.26 18.00 -3.65
C TRP A 510 -2.78 18.39 -3.78
N GLY A 511 -1.92 17.86 -2.90
CA GLY A 511 -0.48 18.13 -2.89
C GLY A 511 0.27 17.75 -4.17
N VAL A 512 -0.28 16.89 -5.03
CA VAL A 512 0.39 16.44 -6.26
C VAL A 512 0.21 17.39 -7.45
N GLU A 513 -0.73 18.33 -7.37
CA GLU A 513 -1.15 19.14 -8.53
C GLU A 513 -0.13 20.22 -8.92
N LEU A 514 0.54 20.85 -7.94
CA LEU A 514 1.52 21.92 -8.23
C LEU A 514 2.68 21.41 -9.09
N GLY A 515 3.19 20.21 -8.79
CA GLY A 515 4.25 19.57 -9.58
C GLY A 515 3.84 19.33 -11.03
N LYS A 516 2.59 18.86 -11.25
CA LYS A 516 2.04 18.64 -12.60
C LYS A 516 1.93 19.95 -13.39
N GLN A 517 1.44 21.02 -12.76
CA GLN A 517 1.30 22.33 -13.38
C GLN A 517 2.67 22.91 -13.80
N LEU A 518 3.66 22.86 -12.90
CA LEU A 518 5.02 23.32 -13.19
C LEU A 518 5.69 22.44 -14.26
N GLY A 519 5.49 21.12 -14.20
CA GLY A 519 5.98 20.17 -15.19
C GLY A 519 5.45 20.45 -16.60
N SER A 520 4.16 20.81 -16.74
CA SER A 520 3.61 21.19 -18.06
C SER A 520 4.31 22.42 -18.62
N LYS A 521 4.58 23.45 -17.81
CA LYS A 521 5.30 24.65 -18.26
C LYS A 521 6.70 24.32 -18.76
N VAL A 522 7.42 23.45 -18.04
CA VAL A 522 8.75 22.98 -18.45
C VAL A 522 8.66 22.17 -19.75
N ARG A 523 7.66 21.29 -19.90
CA ARG A 523 7.44 20.53 -21.14
C ARG A 523 7.19 21.44 -22.33
N ASP A 524 6.37 22.47 -22.19
CA ASP A 524 6.09 23.43 -23.26
C ASP A 524 7.37 24.20 -23.65
N GLN A 525 8.15 24.65 -22.66
CA GLN A 525 9.47 25.24 -22.90
C GLN A 525 10.40 24.30 -23.67
N LEU A 526 10.50 23.02 -23.25
CA LEU A 526 11.35 22.03 -23.92
C LEU A 526 10.89 21.82 -25.36
N LYS A 527 9.58 21.70 -25.60
CA LYS A 527 8.99 21.56 -26.93
C LYS A 527 9.36 22.75 -27.83
N ASP A 528 9.25 23.97 -27.33
CA ASP A 528 9.56 25.18 -28.10
C ASP A 528 11.05 25.30 -28.40
N SER A 529 11.91 25.05 -27.40
CA SER A 529 13.38 25.03 -27.56
C SER A 529 13.87 23.93 -28.50
N ARG A 530 13.19 22.79 -28.60
CA ARG A 530 13.52 21.74 -29.58
C ARG A 530 13.10 22.10 -31.01
N ARG A 531 12.02 22.87 -31.16
CA ARG A 531 11.53 23.32 -32.48
C ARG A 531 12.30 24.52 -33.02
N SER A 532 12.80 25.39 -32.14
CA SER A 532 13.60 26.55 -32.51
C SER A 532 14.79 26.73 -31.58
N LYS A 533 16.00 26.69 -32.15
CA LYS A 533 17.27 26.96 -31.42
C LYS A 533 17.37 28.39 -30.88
N SER A 534 16.51 29.31 -31.32
CA SER A 534 16.43 30.69 -30.83
C SER A 534 15.36 30.90 -29.75
N ALA A 535 14.63 29.85 -29.34
CA ALA A 535 13.63 30.00 -28.28
C ALA A 535 14.31 30.28 -26.94
N ASN A 536 14.13 31.50 -26.45
CA ASN A 536 14.61 31.89 -25.14
C ASN A 536 13.89 31.11 -24.04
N ILE A 537 14.61 30.85 -22.94
CA ILE A 537 13.98 30.29 -21.73
C ILE A 537 13.03 31.33 -21.15
N HIS A 538 11.78 30.93 -20.91
CA HIS A 538 10.72 31.79 -20.41
C HIS A 538 11.14 32.49 -19.10
N PRO A 539 10.90 33.80 -18.94
CA PRO A 539 11.40 34.58 -17.80
C PRO A 539 10.78 34.19 -16.45
N SER A 540 9.68 33.43 -16.44
CA SER A 540 9.07 32.94 -15.19
C SER A 540 9.87 31.84 -14.49
N PHE A 541 10.86 31.24 -15.15
CA PHE A 541 11.75 30.27 -14.49
C PHE A 541 12.80 30.99 -13.64
N ASN A 542 13.00 30.53 -12.41
CA ASN A 542 14.08 31.05 -11.57
C ASN A 542 15.46 30.77 -12.21
N SER A 543 16.49 31.50 -11.76
CA SER A 543 17.84 31.42 -12.32
C SER A 543 18.43 30.02 -12.26
N SER A 544 18.19 29.26 -11.19
CA SER A 544 18.67 27.88 -11.04
C SER A 544 18.06 26.96 -12.09
N THR A 545 16.73 26.96 -12.24
CA THR A 545 16.03 26.18 -13.26
C THR A 545 16.46 26.59 -14.67
N LYS A 546 16.59 27.89 -14.93
CA LYS A 546 17.07 28.41 -16.22
C LYS A 546 18.46 27.87 -16.55
N ASN A 547 19.40 27.94 -15.62
CA ASN A 547 20.77 27.46 -15.84
C ASN A 547 20.81 25.96 -16.14
N MET A 548 20.01 25.16 -15.42
CA MET A 548 19.89 23.72 -15.67
C MET A 548 19.24 23.41 -17.02
N LEU A 549 18.17 24.13 -17.40
CA LEU A 549 17.52 23.95 -18.70
C LEU A 549 18.46 24.28 -19.86
N LEU A 550 19.21 25.38 -19.76
CA LEU A 550 20.22 25.74 -20.75
C LEU A 550 21.29 24.64 -20.88
N ARG A 551 21.79 24.12 -19.76
CA ARG A 551 22.77 23.04 -19.76
C ARG A 551 22.21 21.74 -20.35
N TYR A 552 20.96 21.40 -20.02
CA TYR A 552 20.28 20.22 -20.55
C TYR A 552 20.13 20.32 -22.07
N LEU A 553 19.59 21.43 -22.56
CA LEU A 553 19.32 21.65 -23.99
C LEU A 553 20.60 21.76 -24.84
N ALA A 554 21.70 22.27 -24.28
CA ALA A 554 22.96 22.40 -25.01
C ALA A 554 23.58 21.04 -25.43
N ASN A 555 23.29 19.95 -24.70
CA ASN A 555 23.95 18.65 -24.87
C ASN A 555 23.05 17.60 -25.55
N SER A 556 22.04 18.02 -26.32
CA SER A 556 20.92 17.13 -26.68
C SER A 556 20.25 17.46 -27.98
#